data_AF-A0A7S3B2G6-F1
#
_entry.id   AF-A0A7S3B2G6-F1
#
_cell.length_a   1.000
_cell.length_b   1.000
_cell.length_c   1.000
_cell.angle_alpha   90.00
_cell.angle_beta   90.00
_cell.angle_gamma   90.00
#
_symmetry.space_group_name_H-M   'P 1'
#
loop_
_entity.id
_entity.type
_entity.pdbx_description
1 polymer ?
#
loop_
_entity_poly.entity_id
_entity_poly.type
_entity_poly.pdbx_seq_one_letter_code
_entity_poly.pdbx_strand_id
1 'polypeptide(L)'
;KWKTDRIEEAAMFAFDVAEGSIVLAFSDGISSNLEAAEICQIASAPQPAALLARNLVEMARQRNKVNDDATVVALRLGQGSGPTETILADVAPWEKFGFRLG
;
A
#
# COMPACT_ATOMS: atom_id res chain seq x y z
N LYS A 1 5.55 14.64 8.62
CA LYS A 1 6.13 14.69 10.00
C LYS A 1 5.25 13.83 10.91
N TRP A 2 5.82 12.74 11.43
CA TRP A 2 5.13 11.76 12.26
C TRP A 2 4.43 12.40 13.46
N LYS A 3 3.22 11.94 13.78
CA LYS A 3 2.38 12.53 14.83
C LYS A 3 2.29 11.65 16.08
N THR A 4 2.10 10.34 15.93
CA THR A 4 1.78 9.44 17.05
C THR A 4 1.89 7.97 16.62
N ASP A 5 2.26 7.10 17.57
CA ASP A 5 2.25 5.63 17.40
C ASP A 5 0.98 4.99 17.99
N ARG A 6 0.07 5.81 18.53
CA ARG A 6 -1.16 5.36 19.17
C ARG A 6 -2.22 5.01 18.13
N ILE A 7 -2.71 3.77 18.18
CA ILE A 7 -3.71 3.25 17.23
C ILE A 7 -5.03 4.01 17.37
N GLU A 8 -5.41 4.41 18.59
CA GLU A 8 -6.62 5.18 18.87
C GLU A 8 -6.63 6.58 18.24
N GLU A 9 -5.48 7.10 17.82
CA GLU A 9 -5.35 8.39 17.13
C GLU A 9 -5.28 8.23 15.60
N ALA A 10 -5.39 7.00 15.08
CA ALA A 10 -5.37 6.73 13.64
C ALA A 10 -6.67 7.21 12.96
N ALA A 11 -6.52 7.86 11.81
CA ALA A 11 -7.65 8.19 10.96
C ALA A 11 -8.15 6.93 10.25
N MET A 12 -9.44 6.63 10.42
CA MET A 12 -10.10 5.49 9.78
C MET A 12 -10.87 5.96 8.55
N PHE A 13 -10.71 5.23 7.45
CA PHE A 13 -11.43 5.46 6.20
C PHE A 13 -11.97 4.14 5.65
N ALA A 14 -13.14 4.18 5.02
CA ALA A 14 -13.73 3.05 4.32
C ALA A 14 -13.95 3.44 2.86
N PHE A 15 -13.58 2.53 1.95
CA PHE A 15 -13.69 2.73 0.51
C PHE A 15 -14.24 1.47 -0.15
N ASP A 16 -15.15 1.64 -1.10
CA ASP A 16 -15.57 0.55 -1.98
C ASP A 16 -14.45 0.28 -3.01
N VAL A 17 -14.07 -0.99 -3.12
CA VAL A 17 -13.01 -1.44 -4.03
C VAL A 17 -13.53 -2.52 -4.97
N ALA A 18 -13.15 -2.45 -6.24
CA ALA A 18 -13.55 -3.41 -7.26
C ALA A 18 -12.44 -4.43 -7.55
N GLU A 19 -12.79 -5.55 -8.19
CA GLU A 19 -11.81 -6.48 -8.75
C GLU A 19 -10.83 -5.74 -9.68
N GLY A 20 -9.55 -6.08 -9.60
CA GLY A 20 -8.49 -5.41 -10.37
C GLY A 20 -8.02 -4.08 -9.78
N SER A 21 -8.67 -3.57 -8.74
CA SER A 21 -8.19 -2.37 -8.02
C SER A 21 -6.83 -2.61 -7.38
N ILE A 22 -6.07 -1.52 -7.22
CA ILE A 22 -4.76 -1.54 -6.57
C ILE A 22 -4.83 -0.70 -5.31
N VAL A 23 -4.41 -1.29 -4.19
CA VAL A 23 -4.14 -0.57 -2.95
C VAL A 23 -2.65 -0.31 -2.86
N LEU A 24 -2.27 0.96 -2.71
CA LEU A 24 -0.89 1.40 -2.54
C LEU A 24 -0.75 2.10 -1.19
N ALA A 25 0.21 1.62 -0.40
CA ALA A 25 0.68 2.31 0.80
C ALA A 25 2.17 2.59 0.63
N PHE A 26 2.60 3.80 0.97
CA PHE A 26 3.98 4.23 0.79
C PHE A 26 4.43 5.20 1.89
N SER A 27 5.72 5.18 2.20
CA SER A 27 6.33 6.11 3.16
C SER A 27 6.46 7.52 2.57
N ASP A 28 6.76 8.50 3.42
CA ASP A 28 7.06 9.86 3.01
C ASP A 28 8.35 9.98 2.18
N GLY A 29 9.29 9.03 2.30
CA GLY A 29 10.42 8.91 1.37
C GLY A 29 9.99 8.74 -0.10
N ILE A 30 8.78 8.21 -0.37
CA ILE A 30 8.19 8.17 -1.71
C ILE A 30 7.52 9.50 -2.05
N SER A 31 6.58 9.98 -1.23
CA SER A 31 5.79 11.18 -1.53
C SER A 31 6.59 12.48 -1.52
N SER A 32 7.76 12.49 -0.88
CA SER A 32 8.68 13.64 -0.90
C SER A 32 9.51 13.68 -2.18
N ASN A 33 9.62 12.56 -2.90
CA ASN A 33 10.42 12.43 -4.11
C ASN A 33 9.56 12.37 -5.40
N LEU A 34 8.35 11.82 -5.31
CA LEU A 34 7.40 11.66 -6.42
C LEU A 34 6.08 12.40 -6.14
N GLU A 35 5.54 13.05 -7.16
CA GLU A 35 4.24 13.72 -7.06
C GLU A 35 3.09 12.72 -7.12
N ALA A 36 1.97 13.01 -6.43
CA ALA A 36 0.81 12.11 -6.39
C ALA A 36 0.28 11.77 -7.79
N ALA A 37 0.25 12.73 -8.72
CA ALA A 37 -0.18 12.51 -10.11
C ALA A 37 0.73 11.52 -10.86
N GLU A 38 2.04 11.56 -10.60
CA GLU A 38 3.03 10.65 -11.20
C GLU A 38 2.85 9.24 -10.64
N ILE A 39 2.66 9.12 -9.32
CA ILE A 39 2.35 7.84 -8.65
C ILE A 39 1.09 7.22 -9.26
N CYS A 40 0.00 8.00 -9.41
CA CYS A 40 -1.24 7.55 -10.02
C CYS A 40 -1.04 7.09 -11.49
N GLN A 41 -0.26 7.84 -12.27
CA GLN A 41 0.03 7.49 -13.66
C GLN A 41 0.76 6.14 -13.76
N ILE A 42 1.77 5.92 -12.92
CA ILE A 42 2.53 4.66 -12.87
C ILE A 42 1.64 3.50 -12.40
N ALA A 43 0.82 3.74 -11.37
CA ALA A 43 -0.11 2.75 -10.83
C ALA A 43 -1.19 2.33 -11.84
N SER A 44 -1.56 3.21 -12.76
CA SER A 44 -2.57 2.96 -13.79
C SER A 44 -2.09 1.99 -14.89
N ALA A 45 -0.78 1.80 -15.04
CA ALA A 45 -0.24 0.89 -16.05
C ALA A 45 -0.52 -0.59 -15.68
N PRO A 46 -0.93 -1.45 -16.63
CA PRO A 46 -1.09 -2.87 -16.38
C PRO A 46 0.26 -3.53 -16.10
N GLN A 47 0.55 -3.78 -14.83
CA GLN A 47 1.78 -4.44 -14.39
C GLN A 47 1.57 -5.22 -13.08
N PRO A 48 2.37 -6.27 -12.82
CA PRO A 48 2.37 -6.97 -11.54
C PRO A 48 2.63 -6.02 -10.37
N ALA A 49 1.94 -6.24 -9.23
CA ALA A 49 2.04 -5.38 -8.05
C ALA A 49 3.49 -5.26 -7.53
N ALA A 50 4.25 -6.35 -7.56
CA ALA A 50 5.67 -6.35 -7.18
C ALA A 50 6.52 -5.44 -8.08
N LEU A 51 6.25 -5.42 -9.39
CA LEU A 51 6.95 -4.55 -10.33
C LEU A 51 6.56 -3.09 -10.12
N LEU A 52 5.28 -2.80 -9.87
CA LEU A 52 4.82 -1.45 -9.52
C LEU A 52 5.54 -0.91 -8.28
N ALA A 53 5.57 -1.68 -7.18
CA ALA A 53 6.24 -1.26 -5.95
C ALA A 53 7.74 -1.00 -6.17
N ARG A 54 8.41 -1.90 -6.87
CA ARG A 54 9.83 -1.75 -7.22
C ARG A 54 10.08 -0.49 -8.06
N ASN A 55 9.29 -0.27 -9.10
CA ASN A 55 9.44 0.88 -9.99
C ASN A 55 9.27 2.20 -9.23
N LEU A 56 8.29 2.28 -8.32
CA LEU A 56 8.09 3.47 -7.48
C LEU A 56 9.30 3.75 -6.57
N VAL A 57 9.86 2.71 -5.92
CA VAL A 57 11.07 2.85 -5.09
C VAL A 57 12.27 3.27 -5.94
N GLU A 58 12.49 2.64 -7.10
CA GLU A 58 13.60 2.99 -8.00
C GLU A 58 13.47 4.43 -8.52
N MET A 59 12.26 4.86 -8.89
CA MET A 59 12.03 6.23 -9.35
C MET A 59 12.25 7.25 -8.22
N ALA A 60 11.73 7.00 -7.02
CA ALA A 60 11.98 7.88 -5.88
C ALA A 60 13.48 8.02 -5.58
N ARG A 61 14.21 6.89 -5.62
CA ARG A 61 15.66 6.85 -5.43
C ARG A 61 16.42 7.59 -6.55
N GLN A 62 15.97 7.51 -7.80
CA GLN A 62 16.60 8.22 -8.91
C GLN A 62 16.38 9.74 -8.82
N ARG A 63 15.20 10.18 -8.35
CA ARG A 63 14.91 11.61 -8.15
C ARG A 63 15.76 12.21 -7.04
N ASN A 64 15.88 11.49 -5.92
CA ASN A 64 16.71 11.86 -4.76
C ASN A 64 16.59 13.34 -4.35
N LYS A 65 15.37 13.91 -4.42
CA LYS A 65 15.06 15.27 -3.94
C LYS A 65 15.27 15.35 -2.43
N VAL A 66 14.90 14.27 -1.74
CA VAL A 66 15.11 14.07 -0.30
C VAL A 66 15.79 12.73 -0.10
N ASN A 67 16.88 12.72 0.66
CA ASN A 67 17.60 11.51 1.05
C ASN A 67 16.92 10.89 2.28
N ASP A 68 15.99 9.96 2.02
CA ASP A 68 15.17 9.30 3.03
C ASP A 68 14.83 7.87 2.59
N ASP A 69 14.45 7.02 3.54
CA ASP A 69 14.09 5.63 3.29
C ASP A 69 12.74 5.52 2.57
N ALA A 70 12.76 4.87 1.41
CA ALA A 70 11.62 4.70 0.54
C ALA A 70 11.03 3.29 0.68
N THR A 71 9.80 3.18 1.17
CA THR A 71 9.06 1.91 1.30
C THR A 71 7.73 1.99 0.56
N VAL A 72 7.39 0.93 -0.18
CA VAL A 72 6.11 0.79 -0.90
C VAL A 72 5.54 -0.60 -0.67
N VAL A 73 4.24 -0.66 -0.38
CA VAL A 73 3.43 -1.88 -0.39
C VAL A 73 2.36 -1.73 -1.46
N ALA A 74 2.32 -2.68 -2.40
CA ALA A 74 1.34 -2.73 -3.47
C ALA A 74 0.54 -4.04 -3.41
N LEU A 75 -0.78 -3.93 -3.39
CA LEU A 75 -1.71 -5.05 -3.39
C LEU A 75 -2.67 -4.91 -4.57
N ARG A 76 -2.86 -5.98 -5.33
CA ARG A 76 -3.88 -6.04 -6.38
C ARG A 76 -5.02 -6.95 -5.94
N LEU A 77 -6.23 -6.42 -5.95
CA LEU A 77 -7.41 -7.10 -5.44
C LEU A 77 -8.02 -8.02 -6.49
N GLY A 78 -8.49 -9.20 -6.07
CA GLY A 78 -9.20 -10.15 -6.91
C GLY A 78 -8.36 -10.97 -7.89
N GLN A 79 -7.03 -10.80 -7.95
CA GLN A 79 -6.16 -11.60 -8.81
C GLN A 79 -5.58 -12.87 -8.15
N GLY A 80 -5.99 -13.19 -6.92
CA GLY A 80 -5.60 -14.42 -6.23
C GLY A 80 -6.64 -15.51 -6.39
N SER A 81 -6.22 -16.74 -6.74
CA SER A 81 -7.07 -17.94 -6.75
C SER A 81 -7.16 -18.59 -5.35
N GLY A 82 -7.33 -17.79 -4.30
CA GLY A 82 -7.51 -18.28 -2.93
C GLY A 82 -8.99 -18.26 -2.55
N PRO A 83 -9.43 -19.07 -1.57
CA PRO A 83 -10.81 -19.00 -1.10
C PRO A 83 -11.12 -17.57 -0.67
N THR A 84 -12.04 -16.93 -1.39
CA THR A 84 -12.61 -15.65 -0.99
C THR A 84 -13.66 -15.97 0.06
N GLU A 85 -13.23 -16.32 1.28
CA GLU A 85 -14.17 -16.32 2.40
C GLU A 85 -14.71 -14.90 2.48
N THR A 86 -16.03 -14.76 2.28
CA THR A 86 -16.70 -13.49 2.50
C THR A 86 -16.54 -13.19 3.98
N ILE A 87 -15.67 -12.24 4.33
CA ILE A 87 -15.59 -11.71 5.69
C ILE A 87 -16.83 -10.83 5.89
N LEU A 88 -18.00 -11.47 6.00
CA LEU A 88 -19.17 -10.87 6.61
C LEU A 88 -19.02 -11.11 8.10
N ALA A 89 -18.36 -10.21 8.80
CA ALA A 89 -18.40 -10.25 10.25
C ALA A 89 -18.14 -8.86 10.82
N ASP A 90 -19.04 -8.44 11.71
CA ASP A 90 -18.82 -7.45 12.77
C ASP A 90 -17.69 -7.84 13.75
N VAL A 91 -16.70 -8.61 13.28
CA VAL A 91 -15.57 -9.11 14.04
C VAL A 91 -14.32 -8.69 13.30
N ALA A 92 -13.67 -7.69 13.88
CA ALA A 92 -12.37 -7.18 13.52
C ALA A 92 -11.37 -8.29 13.11
N PRO A 93 -10.89 -8.33 11.84
CA PRO A 93 -10.05 -9.40 11.32
C PRO A 93 -8.67 -9.56 11.98
N TRP A 94 -8.22 -8.59 12.77
CA TRP A 94 -6.87 -8.58 13.36
C TRP A 94 -6.69 -9.53 14.55
N GLU A 95 -7.77 -10.11 15.12
CA GLU A 95 -7.64 -11.10 16.19
C GLU A 95 -7.16 -12.49 15.73
N LYS A 96 -7.17 -12.77 14.41
CA LYS A 96 -6.83 -14.12 13.89
C LYS A 96 -5.47 -14.24 13.19
N PHE A 97 -4.82 -13.14 12.84
CA PHE A 97 -3.53 -13.16 12.14
C PHE A 97 -2.36 -12.85 13.08
N GLY A 98 -2.05 -13.79 13.97
CA GLY A 98 -0.75 -13.84 14.64
C GLY A 98 0.30 -14.39 13.67
N PHE A 99 1.09 -13.53 13.03
CA PHE A 99 2.29 -13.97 12.33
C PHE A 99 3.31 -14.47 13.36
N ARG A 100 3.52 -15.79 13.40
CA ARG A 100 4.63 -16.40 14.13
C ARG A 100 5.84 -16.39 13.20
N LEU A 101 6.78 -15.49 13.44
CA LEU A 101 8.11 -15.55 12.81
C LEU A 101 8.84 -16.73 13.46
N GLY A 102 9.14 -17.76 12.66
CA GLY A 102 10.07 -18.85 13.01
C GLY A 102 11.48 -18.53 12.54
#